data_AF-A0AB37TDD2-F1
#
_entry.id   AF-A0AB37TDD2-F1
#
_cell.length_a   1.000
_cell.length_b   1.000
_cell.length_c   1.000
_cell.angle_alpha   90.00
_cell.angle_beta   90.00
_cell.angle_gamma   90.00
#
_symmetry.space_group_name_H-M   'P 1'
#
loop_
_entity.id
_entity.type
_entity.pdbx_description
1 polymer ?
#
loop_
_entity_poly.entity_id
_entity_poly.type
_entity_poly.pdbx_seq_one_letter_code
_entity_poly.pdbx_strand_id
1 'polypeptide(L)'
;MKEEHRALYVEENGKFRLDLEGYEDPKGLKSALQSERDAAKNAKRELQDFQKQFEGIDPEIVKKVFAQLDQDEEAKLIADGKVNEVIQKRTEKMREEHERVLKAEKDRADKAEAYANKFKDSVIQGQIIQAAVELEALPEATGDIAFLAKTKFALDENGKAVAVDENGEVIIGKDGQTALSPKEWVESLREQKPYYWPKASGMGAPGSGASIKKWSDYSEAERASLARENPAAFQQLLKTKGN
;
A
#
# COMPACT_ATOMS: atom_id res chain seq x y z
N MET A 1 -38.21 97.55 -75.20
CA MET A 1 -38.24 97.34 -73.74
C MET A 1 -36.88 96.82 -73.33
N LYS A 2 -36.00 97.66 -72.79
CA LYS A 2 -34.69 97.23 -72.28
C LYS A 2 -34.92 96.64 -70.89
N GLU A 3 -34.55 95.38 -70.67
CA GLU A 3 -34.72 94.67 -69.40
C GLU A 3 -33.73 95.22 -68.35
N GLU A 4 -34.10 96.30 -67.65
CA GLU A 4 -33.22 96.98 -66.68
C GLU A 4 -32.84 96.11 -65.47
N HIS A 5 -33.58 95.03 -65.21
CA HIS A 5 -33.33 94.16 -64.07
C HIS A 5 -32.38 93.00 -64.42
N ARG A 6 -31.96 92.81 -65.68
CA ARG A 6 -30.99 91.77 -66.07
C ARG A 6 -29.66 91.89 -65.32
N ALA A 7 -29.24 93.12 -65.00
CA ALA A 7 -27.99 93.38 -64.30
C ALA A 7 -27.96 92.84 -62.86
N LEU A 8 -29.14 92.54 -62.29
CA LEU A 8 -29.27 91.96 -60.95
C LEU A 8 -29.26 90.43 -60.96
N TYR A 9 -29.15 89.79 -62.13
CA TYR A 9 -29.17 88.33 -62.25
C TYR A 9 -27.88 87.82 -62.92
N VAL A 10 -27.27 86.80 -62.32
CA VAL A 10 -26.14 86.06 -62.88
C VAL A 10 -26.65 84.76 -63.48
N GLU A 11 -26.23 84.44 -64.69
CA GLU A 11 -26.56 83.18 -65.36
C GLU A 11 -25.57 82.09 -64.91
N GLU A 12 -26.08 81.02 -64.28
CA GLU A 12 -25.27 79.88 -63.86
C GLU A 12 -25.98 78.57 -64.23
N ASN A 13 -25.31 77.72 -65.02
CA ASN A 13 -25.86 76.46 -65.56
C ASN A 13 -27.21 76.63 -66.31
N GLY A 14 -27.36 77.70 -67.09
CA GLY A 14 -28.54 77.96 -67.92
C GLY A 14 -29.78 78.44 -67.16
N LYS A 15 -29.62 78.87 -65.89
CA LYS A 15 -30.67 79.49 -65.08
C LYS A 15 -30.20 80.85 -64.58
N PHE A 16 -31.07 81.86 -64.68
CA PHE A 16 -30.81 83.20 -64.14
C PHE A 16 -31.10 83.23 -62.64
N ARG A 17 -30.12 83.54 -61.80
CA ARG A 17 -30.27 83.71 -60.35
C ARG A 17 -29.96 85.13 -59.90
N LEU A 18 -30.68 85.63 -58.90
CA LEU A 18 -30.45 86.97 -58.34
C LEU A 18 -29.06 87.01 -57.68
N ASP A 19 -28.29 88.05 -58.00
CA ASP A 19 -26.94 88.27 -57.48
C ASP A 19 -27.00 88.78 -56.04
N LEU A 20 -27.03 87.85 -55.10
CA LEU A 20 -27.06 88.13 -53.67
C LEU A 20 -25.64 87.99 -53.12
N GLU A 21 -25.08 89.09 -52.65
CA GLU A 21 -23.76 89.15 -52.01
C GLU A 21 -23.76 88.25 -50.74
N GLY A 22 -22.89 87.23 -50.71
CA GLY A 22 -22.79 86.25 -49.62
C GLY A 22 -23.60 84.95 -49.78
N TYR A 23 -24.26 84.72 -50.92
CA TYR A 23 -24.97 83.46 -51.19
C TYR A 23 -24.03 82.36 -51.71
N GLU A 24 -23.65 81.42 -50.83
CA GLU A 24 -22.98 80.17 -51.20
C GLU A 24 -24.01 79.09 -51.58
N ASP A 25 -23.77 78.31 -52.65
CA ASP A 25 -24.67 77.24 -53.10
C ASP A 25 -24.81 76.17 -51.98
N PRO A 26 -26.00 76.01 -51.36
CA PRO A 26 -26.20 75.10 -50.25
C PRO A 26 -26.10 73.62 -50.65
N LYS A 27 -25.87 73.28 -51.93
CA LYS A 27 -25.66 71.90 -52.38
C LYS A 27 -24.47 71.22 -51.69
N GLY A 28 -23.36 71.92 -51.49
CA GLY A 28 -22.19 71.37 -50.80
C GLY A 28 -22.52 71.01 -49.35
N LEU A 29 -23.16 71.94 -48.64
CA LEU A 29 -23.65 71.75 -47.27
C LEU A 29 -24.69 70.62 -47.17
N LYS A 30 -25.62 70.54 -48.13
CA LYS A 30 -26.62 69.46 -48.19
C LYS A 30 -25.99 68.10 -48.45
N SER A 31 -24.97 68.03 -49.31
CA SER A 31 -24.25 66.79 -49.61
C SER A 31 -23.42 66.32 -48.41
N ALA A 32 -22.71 67.22 -47.74
CA ALA A 32 -21.98 66.91 -46.51
C ALA A 32 -22.92 66.46 -45.39
N LEU A 33 -24.03 67.16 -45.18
CA LEU A 33 -25.05 66.80 -44.20
C LEU A 33 -25.68 65.43 -44.50
N GLN A 34 -25.91 65.13 -45.79
CA GLN A 34 -26.42 63.83 -46.20
C GLN A 34 -25.39 62.71 -45.93
N SER A 35 -24.11 62.96 -46.23
CA SER A 35 -23.02 62.02 -45.93
C SER A 35 -22.87 61.75 -44.44
N GLU A 36 -22.93 62.78 -43.59
CA GLU A 36 -22.92 62.59 -42.13
C GLU A 36 -24.13 61.80 -41.64
N ARG A 37 -25.32 62.07 -42.19
CA ARG A 37 -26.53 61.32 -41.82
C ARG A 37 -26.42 59.85 -42.19
N ASP A 38 -25.87 59.54 -43.35
CA ASP A 38 -25.67 58.16 -43.79
C ASP A 38 -24.59 57.47 -42.95
N ALA A 39 -23.49 58.16 -42.62
CA ALA A 39 -22.47 57.67 -41.71
C ALA A 39 -23.02 57.40 -40.30
N ALA A 40 -23.79 58.33 -39.74
CA ALA A 40 -24.43 58.16 -38.43
C ALA A 40 -25.44 57.02 -38.43
N LYS A 41 -26.19 56.83 -39.53
CA LYS A 41 -27.13 55.71 -39.68
C LYS A 41 -26.41 54.37 -39.78
N ASN A 42 -25.29 54.31 -40.48
CA ASN A 42 -24.47 53.11 -40.59
C ASN A 42 -23.82 52.77 -39.25
N ALA A 43 -23.20 53.74 -38.58
CA ALA A 43 -22.62 53.56 -37.24
C ALA A 43 -23.67 53.09 -36.23
N LYS A 44 -24.90 53.62 -36.29
CA LYS A 44 -25.99 53.19 -35.43
C LYS A 44 -26.43 51.74 -35.71
N ARG A 45 -26.44 51.31 -36.97
CA ARG A 45 -26.74 49.91 -37.34
C ARG A 45 -25.64 48.97 -36.84
N GLU A 46 -24.39 49.30 -37.11
CA GLU A 46 -23.24 48.52 -36.64
C GLU A 46 -23.21 48.41 -35.11
N LEU A 47 -23.49 49.51 -34.40
CA LEU A 47 -23.58 49.50 -32.94
C LEU A 47 -24.71 48.59 -32.44
N GLN A 48 -25.87 48.61 -33.10
CA GLN A 48 -26.98 47.73 -32.74
C GLN A 48 -26.67 46.26 -33.03
N ASP A 49 -25.96 45.97 -34.12
CA ASP A 49 -25.56 44.60 -34.46
C ASP A 49 -24.48 44.09 -33.50
N PHE A 50 -23.53 44.94 -33.12
CA PHE A 50 -22.55 44.64 -32.07
C PHE A 50 -23.26 44.40 -30.72
N GLN A 51 -24.19 45.26 -30.33
CA GLN A 51 -24.96 45.09 -29.09
C GLN A 51 -25.72 43.76 -29.06
N LYS A 52 -26.31 43.33 -30.18
CA LYS A 52 -26.97 42.01 -30.29
C LYS A 52 -25.99 40.84 -30.20
N GLN A 53 -24.80 40.95 -30.79
CA GLN A 53 -23.77 39.90 -30.72
C GLN A 53 -23.25 39.67 -29.30
N PHE A 54 -23.22 40.72 -28.48
CA PHE A 54 -22.78 40.67 -27.09
C PHE A 54 -23.95 40.67 -26.09
N GLU A 55 -25.19 40.56 -26.57
CA GLU A 55 -26.39 40.56 -25.72
C GLU A 55 -26.38 39.29 -24.84
N GLY A 56 -26.32 39.48 -23.52
CA GLY A 56 -26.20 38.38 -22.56
C GLY A 56 -24.76 38.00 -22.18
N ILE A 57 -23.74 38.64 -22.76
CA ILE A 57 -22.33 38.47 -22.37
C ILE A 57 -21.93 39.64 -21.46
N ASP A 58 -21.67 39.35 -20.18
CA ASP A 58 -21.16 40.36 -19.24
C ASP A 58 -19.65 40.59 -19.46
N PRO A 59 -19.21 41.80 -19.83
CA PRO A 59 -17.80 42.12 -20.08
C PRO A 59 -16.89 41.87 -18.87
N GLU A 60 -17.39 42.04 -17.65
CA GLU A 60 -16.60 41.80 -16.43
C GLU A 60 -16.46 40.31 -16.12
N ILE A 61 -17.47 39.50 -16.46
CA ILE A 61 -17.36 38.03 -16.41
C ILE A 61 -16.35 37.56 -17.46
N VAL A 62 -16.39 38.09 -18.67
CA VAL A 62 -15.42 37.76 -19.72
C VAL A 62 -14.00 38.08 -19.27
N LYS A 63 -13.75 39.27 -18.73
CA LYS A 63 -12.41 39.62 -18.19
C LYS A 63 -11.98 38.69 -17.07
N LYS A 64 -12.88 38.32 -16.14
CA LYS A 64 -12.56 37.38 -15.06
C LYS A 64 -12.25 35.98 -15.58
N VAL A 65 -13.02 35.49 -16.54
CA VAL A 65 -12.77 34.20 -17.20
C VAL A 65 -11.42 34.25 -17.90
N PHE A 66 -11.11 35.29 -18.69
CA PHE A 66 -9.80 35.43 -19.32
C PHE A 66 -8.64 35.53 -18.30
N ALA A 67 -8.82 36.24 -17.19
CA ALA A 67 -7.81 36.30 -16.13
C ALA A 67 -7.60 34.94 -15.44
N GLN A 68 -8.66 34.16 -15.24
CA GLN A 68 -8.56 32.79 -14.71
C GLN A 68 -7.91 31.84 -15.72
N LEU A 69 -8.26 31.97 -17.02
CA LEU A 69 -7.62 31.22 -18.10
C LEU A 69 -6.13 31.56 -18.19
N ASP A 70 -5.75 32.83 -17.97
CA ASP A 70 -4.35 33.27 -18.01
C ASP A 70 -3.49 32.71 -16.87
N GLN A 71 -4.12 32.30 -15.77
CA GLN A 71 -3.47 31.68 -14.63
C GLN A 71 -3.41 30.16 -14.75
N ASP A 72 -4.23 29.56 -15.60
CA ASP A 72 -4.33 28.11 -15.76
C ASP A 72 -3.69 27.69 -17.09
N GLU A 73 -2.50 27.08 -17.02
CA GLU A 73 -1.77 26.63 -18.21
C GLU A 73 -2.58 25.67 -19.08
N GLU A 74 -3.40 24.79 -18.49
CA GLU A 74 -4.28 23.91 -19.28
C GLU A 74 -5.35 24.73 -20.00
N ALA A 75 -5.82 25.80 -19.38
CA ALA A 75 -6.87 26.62 -19.93
C ALA A 75 -6.35 27.58 -21.03
N LYS A 76 -5.09 28.03 -20.94
CA LYS A 76 -4.36 28.64 -22.07
C LYS A 76 -4.24 27.69 -23.25
N LEU A 77 -3.84 26.45 -23.00
CA LEU A 77 -3.71 25.45 -24.07
C LEU A 77 -5.06 25.12 -24.71
N ILE A 78 -6.16 25.14 -23.94
CA ILE A 78 -7.53 25.00 -24.48
C ILE A 78 -7.90 26.23 -25.33
N ALA A 79 -7.63 27.44 -24.86
CA ALA A 79 -7.90 28.68 -25.59
C ALA A 79 -7.09 28.78 -26.91
N ASP A 80 -5.86 28.28 -26.90
CA ASP A 80 -4.98 28.17 -28.08
C ASP A 80 -5.38 27.02 -29.03
N GLY A 81 -6.44 26.27 -28.74
CA GLY A 81 -6.90 25.12 -29.53
C GLY A 81 -6.01 23.87 -29.41
N LYS A 82 -5.04 23.86 -28.48
CA LYS A 82 -4.11 22.75 -28.21
C LYS A 82 -4.71 21.73 -27.23
N VAL A 83 -5.97 21.35 -27.47
CA VAL A 83 -6.70 20.40 -26.61
C VAL A 83 -5.99 19.05 -26.48
N ASN A 84 -5.32 18.59 -27.55
CA ASN A 84 -4.53 17.34 -27.53
C ASN A 84 -3.38 17.38 -26.50
N GLU A 85 -2.71 18.52 -26.35
CA GLU A 85 -1.60 18.69 -25.41
C GLU A 85 -2.10 18.63 -23.96
N VAL A 86 -3.28 19.19 -23.69
CA VAL A 86 -3.94 19.11 -22.38
C VAL A 86 -4.36 17.69 -22.05
N ILE A 87 -4.95 16.97 -23.00
CA ILE A 87 -5.32 15.56 -22.82
C ILE A 87 -4.07 14.73 -22.53
N GLN A 88 -2.97 14.97 -23.26
CA GLN A 88 -1.71 14.28 -23.02
C GLN A 88 -1.16 14.57 -21.61
N LYS A 89 -1.06 15.85 -21.22
CA LYS A 89 -0.60 16.24 -19.87
C LYS A 89 -1.46 15.64 -18.76
N ARG A 90 -2.80 15.68 -18.91
CA ARG A 90 -3.71 15.05 -17.95
C ARG A 90 -3.54 13.54 -17.89
N THR A 91 -3.37 12.90 -19.05
CA THR A 91 -3.19 11.45 -19.12
C THR A 91 -1.85 11.01 -18.50
N GLU A 92 -0.78 11.77 -18.72
CA GLU A 92 0.53 11.55 -18.10
C GLU A 92 0.44 11.72 -16.59
N LYS A 93 -0.10 12.85 -16.10
CA LYS A 93 -0.31 13.08 -14.67
C LYS A 93 -1.19 12.02 -14.02
N MET A 94 -2.25 11.60 -14.70
CA MET A 94 -3.15 10.53 -14.24
C MET A 94 -2.40 9.19 -14.17
N ARG A 95 -1.57 8.87 -15.17
CA ARG A 95 -0.75 7.66 -15.19
C ARG A 95 0.27 7.66 -14.05
N GLU A 96 0.98 8.76 -13.85
CA GLU A 96 1.93 8.94 -12.75
C GLU A 96 1.25 8.79 -11.39
N GLU A 97 0.08 9.40 -11.21
CA GLU A 97 -0.69 9.28 -9.98
C GLU A 97 -1.16 7.84 -9.74
N HIS A 98 -1.68 7.17 -10.78
CA HIS A 98 -2.07 5.77 -10.68
C HIS A 98 -0.88 4.86 -10.37
N GLU A 99 0.26 5.08 -11.00
CA GLU A 99 1.48 4.31 -10.74
C GLU A 99 1.95 4.52 -9.29
N ARG A 100 1.89 5.77 -8.79
CA ARG A 100 2.19 6.10 -7.40
C ARG A 100 1.26 5.37 -6.43
N VAL A 101 -0.05 5.43 -6.66
CA VAL A 101 -1.06 4.76 -5.81
C VAL A 101 -0.89 3.24 -5.86
N LEU A 102 -0.71 2.66 -7.05
CA LEU A 102 -0.49 1.22 -7.20
C LEU A 102 0.78 0.76 -6.49
N LYS A 103 1.85 1.54 -6.57
CA LYS A 103 3.09 1.24 -5.85
C LYS A 103 2.88 1.31 -4.34
N ALA A 104 2.21 2.36 -3.85
CA ALA A 104 1.93 2.51 -2.43
C ALA A 104 1.05 1.37 -1.88
N GLU A 105 0.04 0.94 -2.63
CA GLU A 105 -0.81 -0.18 -2.25
C GLU A 105 -0.08 -1.52 -2.30
N LYS A 106 0.79 -1.75 -3.30
CA LYS A 106 1.67 -2.92 -3.34
C LYS A 106 2.62 -2.95 -2.15
N ASP A 107 3.31 -1.85 -1.87
CA ASP A 107 4.22 -1.75 -0.72
C ASP A 107 3.48 -1.99 0.61
N ARG A 108 2.22 -1.54 0.71
CA ARG A 108 1.36 -1.79 1.87
C ARG A 108 0.98 -3.26 1.98
N ALA A 109 0.56 -3.88 0.87
CA ALA A 109 0.20 -5.29 0.81
C ALA A 109 1.40 -6.18 1.18
N ASP A 110 2.57 -5.95 0.59
CA ASP A 110 3.80 -6.70 0.85
C ASP A 110 4.21 -6.61 2.33
N LYS A 111 4.12 -5.41 2.93
CA LYS A 111 4.38 -5.22 4.37
C LYS A 111 3.38 -5.95 5.25
N ALA A 112 2.10 -5.90 4.90
CA ALA A 112 1.04 -6.58 5.64
C ALA A 112 1.21 -8.11 5.56
N GLU A 113 1.55 -8.64 4.38
CA GLU A 113 1.81 -10.06 4.18
C GLU A 113 3.06 -10.52 4.94
N ALA A 114 4.17 -9.76 4.86
CA ALA A 114 5.38 -10.07 5.60
C ALA A 114 5.14 -10.06 7.12
N TYR A 115 4.34 -9.11 7.63
CA TYR A 115 3.95 -9.08 9.03
C TYR A 115 3.05 -10.26 9.40
N ALA A 116 2.04 -10.57 8.58
CA ALA A 116 1.13 -11.68 8.81
C ALA A 116 1.88 -13.02 8.84
N ASN A 117 2.86 -13.24 7.96
CA ASN A 117 3.67 -14.44 7.95
C ASN A 117 4.53 -14.56 9.22
N LYS A 118 5.17 -13.47 9.67
CA LYS A 118 5.91 -13.45 10.94
C LYS A 118 5.00 -13.70 12.15
N PHE A 119 3.79 -13.14 12.12
CA PHE A 119 2.82 -13.35 13.18
C PHE A 119 2.34 -14.80 13.22
N LYS A 120 2.00 -15.39 12.07
CA LYS A 120 1.65 -16.82 11.95
C LYS A 120 2.76 -17.71 12.49
N ASP A 121 4.01 -17.48 12.07
CA ASP A 121 5.18 -18.19 12.58
C ASP A 121 5.27 -18.09 14.12
N SER A 122 5.10 -16.90 14.67
CA SER A 122 5.16 -16.68 16.13
C SER A 122 4.03 -17.37 16.89
N VAL A 123 2.82 -17.38 16.36
CA VAL A 123 1.67 -18.06 16.98
C VAL A 123 1.88 -19.57 16.98
N ILE A 124 2.31 -20.13 15.84
CA ILE A 124 2.62 -21.56 15.72
C ILE A 124 3.72 -21.93 16.73
N GLN A 125 4.82 -21.17 16.78
CA GLN A 125 5.90 -21.40 17.75
C GLN A 125 5.39 -21.36 19.19
N GLY A 126 4.56 -20.38 19.54
CA GLY A 126 3.96 -20.27 20.87
C GLY A 126 3.12 -21.48 21.24
N GLN A 127 2.26 -21.96 20.34
CA GLN A 127 1.43 -23.14 20.58
C GLN A 127 2.25 -24.44 20.68
N ILE A 128 3.33 -24.56 19.90
CA ILE A 128 4.24 -25.71 19.96
C ILE A 128 5.05 -25.70 21.27
N ILE A 129 5.58 -24.55 21.69
CA ILE A 129 6.28 -24.40 22.97
C ILE A 129 5.34 -24.74 24.12
N GLN A 130 4.11 -24.23 24.09
CA GLN A 130 3.09 -24.53 25.10
C GLN A 130 2.84 -26.04 25.21
N ALA A 131 2.65 -26.72 24.08
CA ALA A 131 2.48 -28.17 24.03
C ALA A 131 3.72 -28.93 24.54
N ALA A 132 4.92 -28.46 24.22
CA ALA A 132 6.18 -29.04 24.70
C ALA A 132 6.33 -28.90 26.22
N VAL A 133 6.00 -27.74 26.78
CA VAL A 133 6.00 -27.49 28.22
C VAL A 133 4.98 -28.37 28.94
N GLU A 134 3.75 -28.49 28.39
CA GLU A 134 2.71 -29.38 28.94
C GLU A 134 3.13 -30.86 28.94
N LEU A 135 3.97 -31.27 27.99
CA LEU A 135 4.52 -32.62 27.89
C LEU A 135 5.89 -32.76 28.58
N GLU A 136 6.27 -31.78 29.40
CA GLU A 136 7.48 -31.79 30.24
C GLU A 136 8.78 -31.90 29.42
N ALA A 137 8.83 -31.28 28.25
CA ALA A 137 10.08 -31.12 27.50
C ALA A 137 11.09 -30.26 28.29
N LEU A 138 12.38 -30.48 28.07
CA LEU A 138 13.44 -29.68 28.66
C LEU A 138 13.29 -28.20 28.21
N PRO A 139 13.41 -27.22 29.10
CA PRO A 139 13.32 -25.79 28.74
C PRO A 139 14.26 -25.42 27.58
N GLU A 140 15.48 -25.94 27.60
CA GLU A 140 16.51 -25.71 26.58
C GLU A 140 16.14 -26.30 25.22
N ALA A 141 15.30 -27.33 25.18
CA ALA A 141 14.87 -28.01 23.96
C ALA A 141 13.61 -27.38 23.33
N THR A 142 12.85 -26.56 24.06
CA THR A 142 11.59 -25.98 23.56
C THR A 142 11.78 -25.14 22.29
N GLY A 143 12.88 -24.38 22.20
CA GLY A 143 13.24 -23.63 21.00
C GLY A 143 13.53 -24.52 19.78
N ASP A 144 14.26 -25.62 19.99
CA ASP A 144 14.57 -26.60 18.94
C ASP A 144 13.33 -27.34 18.46
N ILE A 145 12.44 -27.71 19.39
CA ILE A 145 11.14 -28.34 19.06
C ILE A 145 10.29 -27.37 18.22
N ALA A 146 10.21 -26.10 18.62
CA ALA A 146 9.50 -25.07 17.86
C ALA A 146 10.10 -24.85 16.46
N PHE A 147 11.43 -24.92 16.33
CA PHE A 147 12.11 -24.82 15.06
C PHE A 147 11.77 -26.00 14.13
N LEU A 148 11.75 -27.23 14.65
CA LEU A 148 11.37 -28.44 13.89
C LEU A 148 9.92 -28.39 13.41
N ALA A 149 9.04 -27.70 14.13
CA ALA A 149 7.64 -27.55 13.77
C ALA A 149 7.40 -26.54 12.63
N LYS A 150 8.36 -25.65 12.35
CA LYS A 150 8.17 -24.49 11.47
C LYS A 150 7.64 -24.85 10.07
N THR A 151 8.11 -25.95 9.48
CA THR A 151 7.69 -26.40 8.14
C THR A 151 6.61 -27.46 8.17
N LYS A 152 6.16 -27.87 9.36
CA LYS A 152 5.20 -28.95 9.57
C LYS A 152 3.83 -28.46 10.01
N PHE A 153 3.70 -27.17 10.29
CA PHE A 153 2.47 -26.58 10.81
C PHE A 153 2.08 -25.34 10.00
N ALA A 154 0.78 -25.19 9.84
CA ALA A 154 0.14 -23.98 9.34
C ALA A 154 -0.91 -23.50 10.37
N LEU A 155 -1.33 -22.26 10.23
CA LEU A 155 -2.41 -21.70 11.04
C LEU A 155 -3.73 -21.85 10.29
N ASP A 156 -4.73 -22.46 10.93
CA ASP A 156 -6.09 -22.53 10.36
C ASP A 156 -6.83 -21.18 10.48
N GLU A 157 -8.05 -21.14 9.94
CA GLU A 157 -8.91 -19.95 9.98
C GLU A 157 -9.27 -19.49 11.41
N ASN A 158 -9.18 -20.39 12.39
CA ASN A 158 -9.49 -20.13 13.79
C ASN A 158 -8.24 -19.70 14.60
N GLY A 159 -7.07 -19.61 13.98
CA GLY A 159 -5.83 -19.30 14.67
C GLY A 159 -5.22 -20.48 15.43
N LYS A 160 -5.59 -21.72 15.10
CA LYS A 160 -5.02 -22.94 15.68
C LYS A 160 -3.94 -23.49 14.76
N ALA A 161 -2.81 -23.89 15.32
CA ALA A 161 -1.77 -24.59 14.60
C ALA A 161 -2.26 -26.00 14.25
N VAL A 162 -2.21 -26.35 12.97
CA VAL A 162 -2.56 -27.67 12.42
C VAL A 162 -1.39 -28.22 11.63
N ALA A 163 -1.10 -29.52 11.79
CA ALA A 163 0.00 -30.10 11.05
C ALA A 163 -0.36 -30.25 9.57
N VAL A 164 0.62 -29.99 8.69
CA VAL A 164 0.49 -30.08 7.25
C VAL A 164 1.59 -30.95 6.66
N ASP A 165 1.30 -31.59 5.54
CA ASP A 165 2.26 -32.38 4.77
C ASP A 165 3.14 -31.51 3.85
N GLU A 166 3.95 -32.14 3.00
CA GLU A 166 4.83 -31.44 2.05
C GLU A 166 4.05 -30.67 0.96
N ASN A 167 2.78 -31.03 0.72
CA ASN A 167 1.89 -30.37 -0.22
C ASN A 167 1.06 -29.26 0.43
N GLY A 168 1.15 -29.09 1.75
CA GLY A 168 0.35 -28.15 2.53
C GLY A 168 -1.04 -28.68 2.89
N GLU A 169 -1.31 -29.97 2.68
CA GLU A 169 -2.56 -30.60 3.06
C GLU A 169 -2.55 -30.94 4.56
N VAL A 170 -3.70 -30.78 5.21
CA VAL A 170 -3.85 -31.01 6.65
C VAL A 170 -3.70 -32.50 6.97
N ILE A 171 -2.76 -32.81 7.87
CA ILE A 171 -2.56 -34.17 8.39
C ILE A 171 -3.61 -34.44 9.46
N ILE A 172 -4.31 -35.58 9.35
CA ILE A 172 -5.32 -36.01 10.33
C ILE A 172 -4.64 -36.64 11.56
N GLY A 173 -5.14 -36.29 12.74
CA GLY A 173 -4.66 -36.74 14.05
C GLY A 173 -5.07 -38.17 14.41
N LYS A 174 -4.78 -38.56 15.64
CA LYS A 174 -5.00 -39.94 16.13
C LYS A 174 -6.49 -40.31 16.20
N ASP A 175 -7.37 -39.30 16.29
CA ASP A 175 -8.81 -39.47 16.35
C ASP A 175 -9.47 -39.75 14.98
N GLY A 176 -8.71 -39.63 13.88
CA GLY A 176 -9.21 -39.86 12.52
C GLY A 176 -10.22 -38.82 12.01
N GLN A 177 -10.44 -37.72 12.75
CA GLN A 177 -11.44 -36.70 12.41
C GLN A 177 -10.87 -35.29 12.43
N THR A 178 -10.00 -34.97 13.39
CA THR A 178 -9.45 -33.63 13.53
C THR A 178 -8.02 -33.56 13.00
N ALA A 179 -7.59 -32.34 12.67
CA ALA A 179 -6.21 -32.10 12.28
C ALA A 179 -5.26 -32.46 13.44
N LEU A 180 -4.12 -33.07 13.10
CA LEU A 180 -3.06 -33.38 14.04
C LEU A 180 -2.62 -32.09 14.76
N SER A 181 -2.82 -32.09 16.06
CA SER A 181 -2.55 -30.94 16.93
C SER A 181 -1.07 -30.83 17.32
N PRO A 182 -0.61 -29.65 17.78
CA PRO A 182 0.72 -29.46 18.35
C PRO A 182 1.04 -30.51 19.42
N LYS A 183 0.08 -30.81 20.30
CA LYS A 183 0.25 -31.77 21.39
C LYS A 183 0.51 -33.19 20.88
N GLU A 184 -0.33 -33.69 19.98
CA GLU A 184 -0.17 -35.05 19.42
C GLU A 184 1.14 -35.19 18.63
N TRP A 185 1.54 -34.13 17.91
CA TRP A 185 2.81 -34.12 17.20
C TRP A 185 4.00 -34.13 18.17
N VAL A 186 3.97 -33.32 19.23
CA VAL A 186 5.01 -33.31 20.26
C VAL A 186 5.10 -34.65 21.00
N GLU A 187 3.97 -35.32 21.28
CA GLU A 187 3.96 -36.71 21.79
C GLU A 187 4.70 -37.66 20.86
N SER A 188 4.40 -37.59 19.56
CA SER A 188 5.09 -38.41 18.54
C SER A 188 6.59 -38.07 18.45
N LEU A 189 6.93 -36.79 18.63
CA LEU A 189 8.31 -36.32 18.68
C LEU A 189 9.05 -36.89 19.91
N ARG A 190 8.38 -37.05 21.05
CA ARG A 190 8.96 -37.65 22.27
C ARG A 190 9.38 -39.10 22.04
N GLU A 191 8.57 -39.86 21.31
CA GLU A 191 8.89 -41.23 20.95
C GLU A 191 10.10 -41.31 20.00
N GLN A 192 10.19 -40.37 19.04
CA GLN A 192 11.25 -40.35 18.02
C GLN A 192 12.57 -39.71 18.51
N LYS A 193 12.48 -38.71 19.38
CA LYS A 193 13.60 -37.88 19.87
C LYS A 193 13.51 -37.72 21.40
N PRO A 194 13.67 -38.81 22.17
CA PRO A 194 13.48 -38.79 23.63
C PRO A 194 14.50 -37.92 24.38
N TYR A 195 15.61 -37.52 23.73
CA TYR A 195 16.65 -36.67 24.33
C TYR A 195 16.22 -35.23 24.60
N TYR A 196 15.10 -34.77 24.03
CA TYR A 196 14.52 -33.46 24.37
C TYR A 196 13.72 -33.47 25.68
N TRP A 197 13.51 -34.64 26.27
CA TRP A 197 12.82 -34.80 27.55
C TRP A 197 13.79 -35.20 28.65
N PRO A 198 13.47 -34.88 29.92
CA PRO A 198 14.21 -35.40 31.05
C PRO A 198 14.31 -36.93 30.94
N LYS A 199 15.53 -37.46 31.09
CA LYS A 199 15.70 -38.90 31.27
C LYS A 199 14.93 -39.28 32.53
N ALA A 200 14.13 -40.34 32.46
CA ALA A 200 13.49 -40.90 33.64
C ALA A 200 14.56 -41.10 34.71
N SER A 201 14.45 -40.38 35.83
CA SER A 201 15.36 -40.53 36.97
C SER A 201 14.98 -41.82 37.68
N GLY A 202 15.40 -42.93 37.08
CA GLY A 202 15.06 -44.31 37.45
C GLY A 202 16.24 -45.24 37.26
N MET A 203 17.46 -44.77 37.51
CA MET A 203 18.67 -45.58 37.68
C MET A 203 19.57 -44.92 38.72
N GLY A 204 19.06 -44.93 39.95
CA GLY A 204 19.75 -44.47 41.15
C GLY A 204 19.09 -44.96 42.44
N ALA A 205 18.16 -45.92 42.34
CA ALA A 205 17.77 -46.69 43.51
C ALA A 205 18.96 -47.59 43.87
N PRO A 206 19.49 -47.55 45.11
CA PRO A 206 20.42 -48.57 45.54
C PRO A 206 19.66 -49.89 45.45
N GLY A 207 20.08 -50.77 44.56
CA GLY A 207 19.44 -52.06 44.35
C GLY A 207 19.34 -52.81 45.66
N SER A 208 18.13 -52.85 46.22
CA SER A 208 17.73 -53.79 47.25
C SER A 208 17.76 -55.18 46.61
N GLY A 209 18.88 -55.88 46.74
CA GLY A 209 19.01 -57.24 46.21
C GLY A 209 20.42 -57.79 46.00
N ALA A 210 21.48 -56.97 46.09
CA ALA A 210 22.84 -57.51 46.20
C ALA A 210 23.19 -57.63 47.69
N SER A 211 23.03 -58.84 48.23
CA SER A 211 23.66 -59.21 49.50
C SER A 211 25.15 -58.87 49.42
N ILE A 212 25.57 -57.86 50.16
CA ILE A 212 26.99 -57.56 50.37
C ILE A 212 27.55 -58.82 51.04
N LYS A 213 28.30 -59.62 50.28
CA LYS A 213 28.95 -60.83 50.78
C LYS A 213 29.82 -60.44 51.98
N LYS A 214 29.50 -60.98 53.15
CA LYS A 214 30.25 -60.74 54.38
C LYS A 214 31.52 -61.58 54.37
N TRP A 215 32.43 -61.29 55.30
CA TRP A 215 33.66 -62.05 55.50
C TRP A 215 33.44 -63.56 55.46
N SER A 216 32.37 -64.06 56.10
CA SER A 216 31.97 -65.48 56.14
C SER A 216 31.70 -66.12 54.79
N ASP A 217 31.34 -65.32 53.78
CA ASP A 217 30.84 -65.81 52.49
C ASP A 217 31.97 -66.02 51.47
N TYR A 218 33.20 -65.65 51.82
CA TYR A 218 34.40 -65.89 51.04
C TYR A 218 35.22 -67.04 51.64
N SER A 219 35.69 -67.95 50.79
CA SER A 219 36.71 -68.93 51.17
C SER A 219 38.07 -68.27 51.42
N GLU A 220 38.96 -68.97 52.11
CA GLU A 220 40.31 -68.47 52.39
C GLU A 220 41.12 -68.19 51.11
N ALA A 221 40.94 -69.02 50.07
CA ALA A 221 41.56 -68.81 48.76
C ALA A 221 41.03 -67.55 48.06
N GLU A 222 39.71 -67.31 48.10
CA GLU A 222 39.11 -66.12 47.50
C GLU A 222 39.50 -64.84 48.24
N ARG A 223 39.60 -64.89 49.57
CA ARG A 223 40.11 -63.78 50.39
C ARG A 223 41.57 -63.45 50.04
N ALA A 224 42.41 -64.47 49.84
CA ALA A 224 43.81 -64.29 49.47
C ALA A 224 43.96 -63.70 48.06
N SER A 225 43.15 -64.14 47.08
CA SER A 225 43.13 -63.55 45.74
C SER A 225 42.66 -62.10 45.80
N LEU A 226 41.59 -61.82 46.56
CA LEU A 226 41.06 -60.47 46.72
C LEU A 226 42.09 -59.52 47.37
N ALA A 227 42.84 -59.99 48.37
CA ALA A 227 43.91 -59.20 48.99
C ALA A 227 45.04 -58.85 48.01
N ARG A 228 45.34 -59.73 47.04
CA ARG A 228 46.39 -59.53 46.04
C ARG A 228 45.92 -58.65 44.87
N GLU A 229 44.70 -58.87 44.39
CA GLU A 229 44.17 -58.23 43.19
C GLU A 229 43.48 -56.89 43.49
N ASN A 230 42.81 -56.78 44.63
CA ASN A 230 42.08 -55.58 45.02
C ASN A 230 42.20 -55.30 46.53
N PRO A 231 43.32 -54.69 46.96
CA PRO A 231 43.56 -54.37 48.36
C PRO A 231 42.46 -53.50 48.99
N ALA A 232 41.84 -52.59 48.22
CA ALA A 232 40.79 -51.72 48.72
C ALA A 232 39.49 -52.48 49.01
N ALA A 233 39.09 -53.41 48.14
CA ALA A 233 37.94 -54.28 48.38
C ALA A 233 38.18 -55.23 49.57
N PHE A 234 39.40 -55.73 49.73
CA PHE A 234 39.79 -56.55 50.88
C PHE A 234 39.69 -55.77 52.21
N GLN A 235 40.09 -54.50 52.23
CA GLN A 235 39.93 -53.63 53.41
C GLN A 235 38.45 -53.39 53.77
N GLN A 236 37.56 -53.31 52.79
CA GLN A 236 36.12 -53.24 53.03
C GLN A 236 35.57 -54.56 53.57
N LEU A 237 36.05 -55.69 53.04
CA LEU A 237 35.68 -57.02 53.53
C LEU A 237 36.10 -57.23 55.00
N LEU A 238 37.29 -56.74 55.40
CA LEU A 238 37.75 -56.77 56.80
C LEU A 238 36.80 -56.05 57.76
N LYS A 239 36.12 -54.99 57.34
CA LYS A 239 35.14 -54.27 58.18
C LYS A 239 33.89 -55.10 58.48
N THR A 240 33.64 -56.16 57.72
CA THR A 240 32.55 -57.11 57.97
C THR A 240 32.96 -58.27 58.88
N LYS A 241 34.25 -58.36 59.26
CA LYS A 241 34.78 -59.37 60.17
C LYS A 241 34.41 -59.02 61.62
N GLY A 242 33.19 -59.38 62.03
CA GLY A 242 32.72 -59.16 63.41
C GLY A 242 31.30 -58.59 63.57
N ASN A 243 30.51 -58.50 62.48
CA ASN A 243 29.09 -58.14 62.49
C ASN A 243 28.21 -59.25 61.91
#